data_AF-A0A946RI90-F1
#
_entry.id   AF-A0A946RI90-F1
#
_cell.length_a   1.000
_cell.length_b   1.000
_cell.length_c   1.000
_cell.angle_alpha   90.00
_cell.angle_beta   90.00
_cell.angle_gamma   90.00
#
_symmetry.space_group_name_H-M   'P 1'
#
loop_
_entity.id
_entity.type
_entity.pdbx_description
1 polymer ?
#
loop_
_entity_poly.entity_id
_entity_poly.type
_entity_poly.pdbx_seq_one_letter_code
_entity_poly.pdbx_strand_id
1 'polypeptide(L)'
;MSLDTVKPAPGFLKHLPVEYRDLIEHGQYGKKKKVSDMGKFKELIEEHPMCAGCAMTLFIRLVFLGLPQPEHTIFVGTAGCGRLAISQGNVPFIYGNYGDTNAVASGLKRGLELRFPD
;
A
#
# COMPACT_ATOMS: atom_id res chain seq x y z
N MET A 1 12.55 -3.92 10.11
CA MET A 1 11.21 -4.38 10.55
C MET A 1 10.35 -4.79 9.36
N SER A 2 10.62 -5.89 8.63
CA SER A 2 10.08 -6.00 7.26
C SER A 2 8.67 -6.59 7.11
N LEU A 3 8.28 -7.64 7.83
CA LEU A 3 6.96 -8.28 7.61
C LEU A 3 6.07 -8.35 8.85
N ASP A 4 6.59 -7.96 10.02
CA ASP A 4 5.83 -8.08 11.27
C ASP A 4 4.63 -7.13 11.34
N THR A 5 4.65 -6.03 10.57
CA THR A 5 3.52 -5.10 10.43
C THR A 5 2.34 -5.69 9.65
N VAL A 6 2.56 -6.75 8.89
CA VAL A 6 1.55 -7.43 8.07
C VAL A 6 1.10 -8.75 8.71
N LYS A 7 1.76 -9.20 9.79
CA LYS A 7 1.39 -10.44 10.48
C LYS A 7 0.19 -10.21 11.39
N PRO A 8 -0.96 -10.85 11.12
CA PRO A 8 -2.08 -10.79 12.03
C PRO A 8 -1.80 -11.58 13.31
N ALA A 9 -2.45 -11.20 14.41
CA ALA A 9 -2.39 -11.96 15.63
C ALA A 9 -2.96 -13.39 15.40
N PRO A 10 -2.27 -14.47 15.85
CA PRO A 10 -2.59 -15.85 15.47
C PRO A 10 -4.05 -16.28 15.75
N GLY A 11 -4.64 -15.77 16.84
CA GLY A 11 -6.02 -16.08 17.21
C GLY A 11 -7.08 -15.50 16.27
N PHE A 12 -6.74 -14.46 15.51
CA PHE A 12 -7.68 -13.75 14.63
C PHE A 12 -7.59 -14.20 13.18
N LEU A 13 -6.55 -14.96 12.79
CA LEU A 13 -6.29 -15.29 11.39
C LEU A 13 -7.50 -15.94 10.71
N LYS A 14 -8.17 -16.88 11.38
CA LYS A 14 -9.38 -17.55 10.87
C LYS A 14 -10.61 -16.63 10.70
N HIS A 15 -10.61 -15.47 11.34
CA HIS A 15 -11.71 -14.50 11.31
C HIS A 15 -11.46 -13.35 10.33
N LEU A 16 -10.26 -13.25 9.76
CA LEU A 16 -9.94 -12.22 8.78
C LEU A 16 -10.58 -12.53 7.43
N PRO A 17 -10.90 -11.49 6.63
CA PRO A 17 -11.36 -11.67 5.26
C PRO A 17 -10.43 -12.59 4.48
N VAL A 18 -11.00 -13.37 3.56
CA VAL A 18 -10.23 -14.33 2.73
C VAL A 18 -9.16 -13.58 1.94
N GLU A 19 -9.51 -12.40 1.45
CA GLU A 19 -8.67 -11.52 0.65
C GLU A 19 -7.44 -11.06 1.43
N TYR A 20 -7.59 -10.78 2.72
CA TYR A 20 -6.49 -10.38 3.59
C TYR A 20 -5.56 -11.56 3.92
N ARG A 21 -6.13 -12.75 4.15
CA ARG A 21 -5.34 -13.98 4.33
C ARG A 21 -4.53 -14.31 3.07
N ASP A 22 -5.19 -14.25 1.92
CA ASP A 22 -4.59 -14.48 0.61
C ASP A 22 -3.46 -13.47 0.32
N LEU A 23 -3.63 -12.22 0.75
CA LEU A 23 -2.60 -11.18 0.64
C LEU A 23 -1.37 -11.48 1.52
N ILE A 24 -1.55 -12.06 2.70
CA ILE A 24 -0.42 -12.45 3.57
C ILE A 24 0.35 -13.63 2.95
N GLU A 25 -0.36 -14.63 2.42
CA GLU A 25 0.23 -15.87 1.92
C GLU A 25 0.83 -15.72 0.51
N HIS A 26 0.10 -15.06 -0.39
CA HIS A 26 0.40 -14.98 -1.82
C HIS A 26 0.76 -13.57 -2.31
N GLY A 27 0.81 -12.59 -1.41
CA GLY A 27 1.17 -11.21 -1.71
C GLY A 27 2.60 -11.02 -2.22
N GLN A 28 2.89 -9.79 -2.65
CA GLN A 28 4.18 -9.40 -3.19
C GLN A 28 5.22 -8.95 -2.14
N TYR A 29 4.91 -9.02 -0.86
CA TYR A 29 5.83 -8.62 0.21
C TYR A 29 7.17 -9.37 0.15
N GLY A 30 8.28 -8.64 0.33
CA GLY A 30 9.63 -9.19 0.26
C GLY A 30 10.04 -9.80 -1.09
N LYS A 31 9.22 -9.70 -2.14
CA LYS A 31 9.46 -10.30 -3.47
C LYS A 31 9.54 -9.20 -4.52
N LYS A 32 10.62 -9.19 -5.31
CA LYS A 32 10.68 -8.37 -6.53
C LYS A 32 9.80 -9.01 -7.61
N LYS A 33 8.79 -8.30 -8.09
CA LYS A 33 7.89 -8.76 -9.16
C LYS A 33 8.22 -8.03 -10.46
N LYS A 34 8.09 -8.74 -11.59
CA LYS A 34 8.20 -8.15 -12.92
C LYS A 34 6.81 -7.76 -13.42
N VAL A 35 6.74 -6.81 -14.33
CA VAL A 35 5.49 -6.46 -15.04
C VAL A 35 4.87 -7.68 -15.73
N SER A 36 5.70 -8.61 -16.23
CA SER A 36 5.25 -9.89 -16.81
C SER A 36 4.54 -10.83 -15.83
N ASP A 37 4.62 -10.54 -14.53
CA ASP A 37 4.01 -11.35 -13.48
C ASP A 37 2.66 -10.77 -13.00
N MET A 38 2.22 -9.63 -13.57
CA MET A 38 0.92 -9.02 -13.27
C MET A 38 -0.22 -10.03 -13.46
N GLY A 39 -1.14 -10.06 -12.50
CA GLY A 39 -2.24 -11.03 -12.46
C GLY A 39 -1.86 -12.47 -12.09
N LYS A 40 -0.58 -12.78 -11.82
CA LYS A 40 -0.14 -14.12 -11.38
C LYS A 40 0.10 -14.23 -9.87
N PHE A 41 -0.15 -13.16 -9.13
CA PHE A 41 0.02 -13.10 -7.68
C PHE A 41 -1.01 -12.16 -7.08
N LYS A 42 -1.18 -12.23 -5.75
CA LYS A 42 -2.08 -11.33 -5.03
C LYS A 42 -1.50 -9.92 -4.98
N GLU A 43 -2.12 -9.00 -5.71
CA GLU A 43 -1.71 -7.60 -5.76
C GLU A 43 -2.11 -6.85 -4.48
N LEU A 44 -1.47 -5.71 -4.20
CA LEU A 44 -1.76 -4.91 -3.00
C LEU A 44 -3.12 -4.24 -3.03
N ILE A 45 -3.71 -4.10 -4.23
CA ILE A 45 -5.02 -3.52 -4.49
C ILE A 45 -5.70 -4.42 -5.53
N GLU A 46 -6.93 -4.86 -5.25
CA GLU A 46 -7.69 -5.74 -6.14
C GLU A 46 -9.06 -5.14 -6.42
N GLU A 47 -9.88 -4.96 -5.39
CA GLU A 47 -11.17 -4.29 -5.50
C GLU A 47 -11.09 -2.83 -5.07
N HIS A 48 -11.74 -1.95 -5.83
CA HIS A 48 -11.81 -0.52 -5.53
C HIS A 48 -13.08 0.09 -6.11
N PRO A 49 -13.65 1.14 -5.47
CA PRO A 49 -14.90 1.76 -5.92
C PRO A 49 -14.71 2.77 -7.07
N MET A 50 -13.64 2.64 -7.84
CA MET A 50 -13.32 3.55 -8.94
C MET A 50 -14.01 3.12 -10.24
N CYS A 51 -14.27 4.08 -11.13
CA CYS A 51 -14.91 3.82 -12.42
C CYS A 51 -14.11 2.83 -13.28
N ALA A 52 -14.81 2.03 -14.09
CA ALA A 52 -14.19 1.18 -15.09
C ALA A 52 -13.34 2.03 -16.07
N GLY A 53 -12.11 1.59 -16.35
CA GLY A 53 -11.18 2.32 -17.20
C GLY A 53 -10.55 3.56 -16.55
N CYS A 54 -10.67 3.75 -15.23
CA CYS A 54 -10.07 4.90 -14.57
C CYS A 54 -8.54 4.90 -14.69
N ALA A 55 -8.00 5.92 -15.37
CA ALA A 55 -6.57 6.10 -15.56
C ALA A 55 -5.81 6.29 -14.23
N MET A 56 -6.43 6.98 -13.25
CA MET A 56 -5.83 7.16 -11.92
C MET A 56 -5.65 5.83 -11.20
N THR A 57 -6.61 4.92 -11.31
CA THR A 57 -6.50 3.62 -10.65
C THR A 57 -5.48 2.72 -11.33
N LEU A 58 -5.41 2.76 -12.66
CA LEU A 58 -4.34 2.09 -13.40
C LEU A 58 -2.96 2.59 -12.96
N PHE A 59 -2.80 3.91 -12.81
CA PHE A 59 -1.57 4.50 -12.31
C PHE A 59 -1.23 4.00 -10.90
N ILE A 60 -2.19 4.04 -9.96
CA ILE A 60 -1.99 3.56 -8.57
C ILE A 60 -1.57 2.09 -8.56
N ARG A 61 -2.28 1.24 -9.32
CA ARG A 61 -1.98 -0.19 -9.43
C ARG A 61 -0.55 -0.43 -9.93
N LEU A 62 -0.14 0.26 -11.00
CA LEU A 62 1.22 0.14 -11.56
C LEU A 62 2.29 0.63 -10.59
N VAL A 63 2.03 1.73 -9.87
CA VAL A 63 2.96 2.23 -8.85
C VAL A 63 3.10 1.20 -7.71
N PHE A 64 2.00 0.64 -7.22
CA PHE A 64 2.01 -0.37 -6.16
C PHE A 64 2.76 -1.64 -6.56
N LEU A 65 2.64 -2.08 -7.81
CA LEU A 65 3.42 -3.19 -8.36
C LEU A 65 4.92 -2.87 -8.45
N GLY A 66 5.26 -1.61 -8.69
CA GLY A 66 6.65 -1.14 -8.79
C GLY A 66 7.32 -0.85 -7.45
N LEU A 67 6.61 -0.96 -6.32
CA LEU A 67 7.19 -0.67 -5.01
C LEU A 67 8.28 -1.68 -4.66
N PRO A 68 9.50 -1.23 -4.31
CA PRO A 68 10.58 -2.14 -3.95
C PRO A 68 10.33 -2.83 -2.61
N GLN A 69 9.67 -2.14 -1.67
CA GLN A 69 9.35 -2.61 -0.32
C GLN A 69 7.99 -2.04 0.10
N PRO A 70 6.87 -2.62 -0.36
CA PRO A 70 5.54 -2.10 -0.05
C PRO A 70 5.23 -2.07 1.46
N GLU A 71 5.73 -3.04 2.23
CA GLU A 71 5.67 -3.08 3.69
C GLU A 71 6.28 -1.86 4.41
N HIS A 72 7.19 -1.15 3.73
CA HIS A 72 7.98 -0.03 4.24
C HIS A 72 7.69 1.27 3.49
N THR A 73 6.59 1.30 2.77
CA THR A 73 6.18 2.47 1.99
C THR A 73 5.02 3.18 2.68
N ILE A 74 5.05 4.50 2.69
CA ILE A 74 3.92 5.34 3.09
C ILE A 74 3.58 6.24 1.90
N PHE A 75 2.32 6.21 1.46
CA PHE A 75 1.83 7.15 0.47
C PHE A 75 1.34 8.42 1.15
N VAL A 76 1.81 9.56 0.65
CA VAL A 76 1.32 10.87 1.07
C VAL A 76 0.62 11.51 -0.11
N GLY A 77 -0.61 11.96 0.08
CA GLY A 77 -1.39 12.55 -1.01
C GLY A 77 -2.55 13.40 -0.53
N THR A 78 -3.10 14.17 -1.45
CA THR A 78 -4.25 15.05 -1.19
C THR A 78 -5.58 14.30 -1.26
N ALA A 79 -6.65 14.95 -0.81
CA ALA A 79 -8.00 14.45 -1.03
C ALA A 79 -8.29 14.47 -2.52
N GLY A 80 -8.69 13.33 -3.05
CA GLY A 80 -9.06 13.18 -4.44
C GLY A 80 -9.55 11.77 -4.72
N CYS A 81 -9.95 11.51 -5.96
CA CYS A 81 -10.46 10.21 -6.38
C CYS A 81 -9.44 9.08 -6.12
N GLY A 82 -8.14 9.35 -6.28
CA GLY A 82 -7.08 8.38 -6.00
C GLY A 82 -7.08 7.83 -4.57
N ARG A 83 -7.54 8.62 -3.58
CA ARG A 83 -7.69 8.15 -2.19
C ARG A 83 -8.62 6.94 -2.09
N LEU A 84 -9.66 6.87 -2.92
CA LEU A 84 -10.62 5.78 -2.89
C LEU A 84 -10.00 4.45 -3.32
N ALA A 85 -9.05 4.47 -4.26
CA ALA A 85 -8.29 3.28 -4.62
C ALA A 85 -7.17 2.99 -3.60
N ILE A 86 -6.37 4.00 -3.24
CA ILE A 86 -5.22 3.82 -2.33
C ILE A 86 -5.66 3.26 -0.98
N SER A 87 -6.82 3.69 -0.45
CA SER A 87 -7.35 3.19 0.83
C SER A 87 -7.81 1.73 0.80
N GLN A 88 -8.05 1.16 -0.38
CA GLN A 88 -8.27 -0.29 -0.54
C GLN A 88 -6.96 -1.06 -0.67
N GLY A 89 -5.85 -0.34 -0.85
CA GLY A 89 -4.52 -0.89 -0.88
C GLY A 89 -3.98 -1.21 0.51
N ASN A 90 -3.23 -2.30 0.64
CA ASN A 90 -2.51 -2.59 1.88
C ASN A 90 -1.15 -1.84 1.94
N VAL A 91 -1.22 -0.51 1.83
CA VAL A 91 -0.10 0.40 2.02
C VAL A 91 -0.61 1.62 2.82
N PRO A 92 0.07 2.03 3.90
CA PRO A 92 -0.34 3.22 4.66
C PRO A 92 -0.49 4.46 3.78
N PHE A 93 -1.62 5.15 3.94
CA PHE A 93 -1.89 6.42 3.28
C PHE A 93 -2.10 7.53 4.29
N ILE A 94 -1.30 8.60 4.16
CA ILE A 94 -1.40 9.79 4.98
C ILE A 94 -1.91 10.94 4.13
N TYR A 95 -2.97 11.56 4.63
CA TYR A 95 -3.59 12.71 4.02
C TYR A 95 -2.75 13.98 4.22
N GLY A 96 -2.43 14.66 3.13
CA GLY A 96 -1.99 16.05 3.11
C GLY A 96 -3.10 16.96 2.62
N ASN A 97 -3.15 18.20 3.12
CA ASN A 97 -4.01 19.21 2.56
C ASN A 97 -3.47 19.71 1.20
N TYR A 98 -4.31 20.40 0.44
CA TYR A 98 -3.89 20.96 -0.84
C TYR A 98 -2.73 21.95 -0.66
N GLY A 99 -1.57 21.60 -1.21
CA GLY A 99 -0.36 22.43 -1.18
C GLY A 99 0.63 22.11 -0.06
N ASP A 100 0.30 21.23 0.89
CA ASP A 100 1.21 20.88 2.01
C ASP A 100 1.81 19.47 1.93
N THR A 101 1.46 18.66 0.93
CA THR A 101 1.86 17.25 0.80
C THR A 101 3.37 17.05 0.97
N ASN A 102 4.19 17.95 0.42
CA ASN A 102 5.64 17.90 0.54
C ASN A 102 6.13 18.20 1.97
N ALA A 103 5.46 19.12 2.68
CA ALA A 103 5.76 19.43 4.07
C ALA A 103 5.40 18.24 4.97
N VAL A 104 4.24 17.61 4.74
CA VAL A 104 3.83 16.38 5.45
C VAL A 104 4.82 15.25 5.19
N ALA A 105 5.20 15.00 3.93
CA ALA A 105 6.18 13.96 3.58
C ALA A 105 7.55 14.23 4.23
N SER A 106 8.02 15.48 4.22
CA SER A 106 9.30 15.85 4.85
C SER A 106 9.26 15.69 6.37
N GLY A 107 8.15 16.09 7.01
CA GLY A 107 7.95 15.92 8.44
C GLY A 107 7.89 14.45 8.86
N LEU A 108 7.18 13.62 8.09
CA LEU A 108 7.13 12.17 8.29
C LEU A 108 8.51 11.55 8.18
N LYS A 109 9.26 11.85 7.12
CA LYS A 109 10.61 11.33 6.93
C LYS A 109 11.49 11.65 8.14
N ARG A 110 11.56 12.92 8.53
CA ARG A 110 12.37 13.35 9.68
C ARG A 110 11.90 12.73 11.00
N GLY A 111 10.58 12.65 11.20
CA GLY A 111 10.00 12.06 12.41
C GLY A 111 10.30 10.56 12.53
N LEU A 112 10.18 9.83 11.41
CA LEU A 112 10.47 8.39 11.36
C LEU A 112 11.97 8.12 11.53
N GLU A 113 12.85 8.91 10.90
CA GLU A 113 14.32 8.81 11.10
C GLU A 113 14.72 9.03 12.56
N LEU A 114 14.07 9.97 13.27
CA LEU A 114 14.32 10.19 14.70
C LEU A 114 13.75 9.06 15.58
N ARG A 115 12.60 8.51 15.21
CA ARG A 115 11.91 7.48 16.00
C ARG A 115 12.47 6.08 15.78
N PHE A 116 12.97 5.82 14.59
CA PHE A 116 13.47 4.54 14.09
C PHE A 116 14.81 4.79 13.36
N PRO A 117 15.92 4.95 14.12
CA PRO A 117 17.23 5.23 13.52
C PRO A 117 17.87 4.04 12.79
N ASP A 118 17.32 2.84 12.98
CA ASP A 118 17.75 1.55 12.41
C ASP A 118 16.65 0.94 11.51
#